data_AF-A0AAW5RDX0-F1
#
_entry.id   AF-A0AAW5RDX0-F1
#
_cell.length_a   1.000
_cell.length_b   1.000
_cell.length_c   1.000
_cell.angle_alpha   90.00
_cell.angle_beta   90.00
_cell.angle_gamma   90.00
#
_symmetry.space_group_name_H-M   'P 1'
#
loop_
_entity.id
_entity.type
_entity.pdbx_description
1 polymer ?
#
loop_
_entity_poly.entity_id
_entity_poly.type
_entity_poly.pdbx_seq_one_letter_code
_entity_poly.pdbx_strand_id
1 'polypeptide(L)'
;MKYLHNNLYKMCSYFYIGVSASLLAVSTSVFAESASEQIIVGEQSSSLVQDVNQQKPYNPKDKQVAALQTRLIPYLKPSENIAYYQAIKALTWLSYAAHEGSEKSPSSARTEALQQAKYIIEALEQGQIEKFTLTTAILSESSVMRRDLWANAELLKQNEGFSCAQAEIAQAEVILVWAAAEHCELGWRHSRELFLSAQSLIDQSNLKASACKSVIF
;
A
#
# COMPACT_ATOMS: atom_id res chain seq x y z
N MET A 1 22.55 19.08 7.25
CA MET A 1 21.16 18.62 7.00
C MET A 1 20.22 19.58 7.71
N LYS A 2 19.48 20.42 6.98
CA LYS A 2 18.48 21.33 7.55
C LYS A 2 17.11 20.74 7.24
N TYR A 3 16.47 20.16 8.25
CA TYR A 3 15.05 19.82 8.16
C TYR A 3 14.28 21.15 8.12
N LEU A 4 13.73 21.49 6.95
CA LEU A 4 12.73 22.55 6.87
C LEU A 4 11.46 21.99 7.52
N HIS A 5 11.20 22.44 8.75
CA HIS A 5 9.89 22.37 9.36
C HIS A 5 8.89 23.09 8.45
N ASN A 6 8.02 22.35 7.77
CA ASN A 6 6.71 22.83 7.35
C ASN A 6 5.82 21.62 7.00
N ASN A 7 4.72 21.47 7.76
CA ASN A 7 3.60 20.54 7.55
C ASN A 7 3.84 19.02 7.74
N LEU A 8 4.33 18.59 8.91
CA LEU A 8 4.59 17.17 9.21
C LEU A 8 3.67 16.53 10.28
N TYR A 9 2.47 17.08 10.50
CA TYR A 9 1.46 16.46 11.38
C TYR A 9 0.04 16.68 10.87
N LYS A 10 -0.32 16.08 9.73
CA LYS A 10 -1.73 15.72 9.51
C LYS A 10 -1.95 14.41 10.27
N MET A 11 -2.24 14.50 11.57
CA MET A 11 -2.82 13.35 12.27
C MET A 11 -4.22 13.14 11.71
N CYS A 12 -4.63 11.89 11.49
CA CYS A 12 -6.05 11.58 11.22
C CYS A 12 -6.86 12.33 12.27
N SER A 13 -7.74 13.23 11.84
CA SER A 13 -8.45 14.11 12.78
C SER A 13 -9.25 13.23 13.74
N TYR A 14 -8.81 13.16 15.00
CA TYR A 14 -9.45 12.35 16.04
C TYR A 14 -10.81 12.99 16.38
N PHE A 15 -11.86 12.68 15.62
CA PHE A 15 -13.22 12.76 16.14
C PHE A 15 -13.47 11.51 17.03
N TYR A 16 -12.75 11.44 18.16
CA TYR A 16 -13.10 10.56 19.28
C TYR A 16 -13.86 11.37 20.31
N ILE A 17 -15.19 11.43 20.18
CA ILE A 17 -16.07 11.73 21.31
C ILE A 17 -17.09 10.61 21.40
N GLY A 18 -16.82 9.67 22.29
CA GLY A 18 -17.71 8.59 22.67
C GLY A 18 -17.32 8.12 24.06
N VAL A 19 -17.76 8.87 25.07
CA VAL A 19 -17.57 8.58 26.50
C VAL A 19 -18.03 7.15 26.79
N SER A 20 -17.09 6.27 27.13
CA SER A 20 -17.41 4.95 27.66
C SER A 20 -17.80 5.11 29.12
N ALA A 21 -19.11 5.14 29.39
CA ALA A 21 -19.62 4.96 30.74
C ALA A 21 -19.50 3.47 31.09
N SER A 22 -18.56 3.15 31.97
CA SER A 22 -18.42 1.81 32.54
C SER A 22 -19.63 1.51 33.44
N LEU A 23 -20.42 0.52 33.07
CA LEU A 23 -21.39 -0.14 33.96
C LEU A 23 -20.85 -1.53 34.27
N LEU A 24 -20.36 -1.71 35.49
CA LEU A 24 -19.97 -3.02 36.04
C LEU A 24 -21.24 -3.82 36.31
N ALA A 25 -21.53 -4.80 35.46
CA ALA A 25 -22.47 -5.87 35.77
C ALA A 25 -21.68 -7.13 36.13
N VAL A 26 -21.75 -7.54 37.40
CA VAL A 26 -21.24 -8.83 37.87
C VAL A 26 -22.25 -9.90 37.47
N SER A 27 -21.90 -10.75 36.51
CA SER A 27 -22.69 -11.91 36.13
C SER A 27 -21.94 -13.20 36.46
N THR A 28 -22.60 -14.05 37.25
CA THR A 28 -22.16 -15.38 37.69
C THR A 28 -21.89 -16.31 36.51
N SER A 29 -20.75 -17.00 36.54
CA SER A 29 -20.36 -18.03 35.57
C SER A 29 -21.24 -19.28 35.71
N VAL A 30 -22.03 -19.58 34.69
CA VAL A 30 -22.59 -20.91 34.44
C VAL A 30 -21.70 -21.59 33.40
N PHE A 31 -21.05 -22.68 33.81
CA PHE A 31 -20.33 -23.58 32.91
C PHE A 31 -21.35 -24.24 31.98
N ALA A 32 -21.21 -24.01 30.67
CA ALA A 32 -21.92 -24.75 29.64
C ALA A 32 -20.90 -25.55 28.82
N GLU A 33 -21.21 -26.84 28.70
CA GLU A 33 -20.48 -27.91 28.03
C GLU A 33 -20.11 -27.57 26.58
N SER A 34 -18.87 -27.86 26.18
CA SER A 34 -18.35 -27.64 24.83
C SER A 34 -18.93 -28.66 23.84
N ALA A 35 -19.78 -28.21 22.92
CA ALA A 35 -20.03 -28.90 21.66
C ALA A 35 -19.13 -28.28 20.58
N SER A 36 -18.25 -29.11 20.02
CA SER A 36 -17.36 -28.77 18.92
C SER A 36 -18.17 -28.56 17.63
N GLU A 37 -18.32 -27.30 17.21
CA GLU A 37 -18.89 -26.96 15.91
C GLU A 37 -17.79 -26.39 15.02
N GLN A 38 -17.48 -27.12 13.95
CA GLN A 38 -16.49 -26.75 12.95
C GLN A 38 -16.98 -25.52 12.18
N ILE A 39 -16.36 -24.37 12.45
CA ILE A 39 -16.57 -23.17 11.64
C ILE A 39 -15.86 -23.39 10.30
N ILE A 40 -16.67 -23.63 9.27
CA ILE A 40 -16.28 -23.49 7.87
C ILE A 40 -15.79 -22.05 7.68
N VAL A 41 -14.48 -21.91 7.48
CA VAL A 41 -13.86 -20.63 7.12
C VAL A 41 -14.40 -20.22 5.77
N GLY A 42 -15.32 -19.24 5.80
CA GLY A 42 -15.84 -18.58 4.62
C GLY A 42 -14.70 -17.95 3.83
N GLU A 43 -14.45 -18.55 2.68
CA GLU A 43 -13.52 -18.14 1.64
C GLU A 43 -14.00 -16.81 1.01
N GLN A 44 -13.54 -15.66 1.52
CA GLN A 44 -13.85 -14.40 0.84
C GLN A 44 -12.90 -13.21 1.07
N SER A 45 -11.67 -13.42 1.56
CA SER A 45 -10.67 -12.33 1.69
C SER A 45 -9.43 -12.50 0.82
N SER A 46 -9.36 -13.53 -0.03
CA SER A 46 -8.14 -13.87 -0.81
C SER A 46 -7.92 -13.01 -2.06
N SER A 47 -8.93 -12.27 -2.57
CA SER A 47 -8.84 -11.72 -3.94
C SER A 47 -7.96 -10.48 -4.08
N LEU A 48 -7.90 -9.58 -3.09
CA LEU A 48 -7.13 -8.34 -3.22
C LEU A 48 -5.61 -8.55 -3.08
N VAL A 49 -5.18 -9.53 -2.27
CA VAL A 49 -3.76 -9.82 -2.01
C VAL A 49 -3.14 -10.68 -3.12
N GLN A 50 -3.93 -11.50 -3.82
CA GLN A 50 -3.46 -12.30 -4.96
C GLN A 50 -3.32 -11.49 -6.24
N ASP A 51 -4.21 -10.54 -6.53
CA ASP A 51 -4.13 -9.72 -7.76
C ASP A 51 -2.88 -8.82 -7.81
N VAL A 52 -2.39 -8.37 -6.64
CA VAL A 52 -1.18 -7.55 -6.51
C VAL A 52 0.09 -8.38 -6.72
N ASN A 53 0.17 -9.58 -6.13
CA ASN A 53 1.28 -10.51 -6.35
C ASN A 53 1.30 -11.11 -7.76
N GLN A 54 0.16 -11.15 -8.45
CA GLN A 54 0.08 -11.64 -9.83
C GLN A 54 0.35 -10.56 -10.89
N GLN A 55 0.63 -9.32 -10.51
CA GLN A 55 0.93 -8.22 -11.44
C GLN A 55 -0.06 -8.18 -12.61
N LYS A 56 -1.33 -8.53 -12.36
CA LYS A 56 -2.34 -8.68 -13.41
C LYS A 56 -3.19 -7.41 -13.40
N PRO A 57 -3.06 -6.53 -14.40
CA PRO A 57 -3.82 -5.29 -14.46
C PRO A 57 -5.22 -5.62 -14.96
N TYR A 58 -6.16 -6.01 -14.10
CA TYR A 58 -7.51 -6.22 -14.63
C TYR A 58 -8.66 -6.05 -13.63
N ASN A 59 -9.14 -4.81 -13.51
CA ASN A 59 -10.55 -4.54 -13.20
C ASN A 59 -11.22 -3.87 -14.42
N PRO A 60 -11.96 -4.62 -15.26
CA PRO A 60 -12.55 -4.08 -16.50
C PRO A 60 -13.68 -3.07 -16.28
N LYS A 61 -14.16 -2.91 -15.04
CA LYS A 61 -15.29 -2.03 -14.74
C LYS A 61 -14.87 -0.57 -14.61
N ASP A 62 -13.64 -0.28 -14.15
CA ASP A 62 -13.10 1.08 -14.12
C ASP A 62 -12.33 1.38 -15.42
N LYS A 63 -13.05 1.98 -16.39
CA LYS A 63 -12.50 2.33 -17.71
C LYS A 63 -11.31 3.28 -17.62
N GLN A 64 -11.28 4.18 -16.63
CA GLN A 64 -10.19 5.15 -16.49
C GLN A 64 -8.92 4.46 -16.00
N VAL A 65 -9.05 3.60 -14.99
CA VAL A 65 -7.93 2.78 -14.50
C VAL A 65 -7.42 1.86 -15.61
N ALA A 66 -8.31 1.15 -16.31
CA ALA A 66 -7.93 0.23 -17.37
C ALA A 66 -7.17 0.90 -18.52
N ALA A 67 -7.55 2.13 -18.89
CA ALA A 67 -6.85 2.90 -19.91
C ALA A 67 -5.42 3.27 -19.48
N LEU A 68 -5.23 3.67 -18.21
CA LEU A 68 -3.90 3.97 -17.67
C LEU A 68 -3.05 2.71 -17.50
N GLN A 69 -3.64 1.61 -17.05
CA GLN A 69 -2.95 0.32 -16.96
C GLN A 69 -2.42 -0.14 -18.31
N THR A 70 -3.21 0.03 -19.38
CA THR A 70 -2.80 -0.31 -20.75
C THR A 70 -1.55 0.47 -21.18
N ARG A 71 -1.48 1.77 -20.88
CA ARG A 71 -0.31 2.62 -21.15
C ARG A 71 0.93 2.19 -20.38
N LEU A 72 0.75 1.57 -19.21
CA LEU A 72 1.83 1.16 -18.34
C LEU A 72 2.49 -0.17 -18.74
N ILE A 73 1.78 -1.04 -19.49
CA ILE A 73 2.25 -2.38 -19.90
C ILE A 73 3.70 -2.42 -20.41
N PRO A 74 4.15 -1.52 -21.31
CA PRO A 74 5.52 -1.56 -21.83
C PRO A 74 6.61 -1.42 -20.76
N TYR A 75 6.28 -0.82 -19.61
CA TYR A 75 7.22 -0.54 -18.52
C TYR A 75 7.19 -1.59 -17.39
N LEU A 76 6.26 -2.56 -17.46
CA LEU A 76 6.09 -3.59 -16.43
C LEU A 76 7.00 -4.81 -16.61
N LYS A 77 7.85 -4.82 -17.64
CA LYS A 77 8.87 -5.86 -17.78
C LYS A 77 9.93 -5.69 -16.68
N PRO A 78 10.21 -6.74 -15.87
CA PRO A 78 11.25 -6.66 -14.85
C PRO A 78 12.59 -6.20 -15.43
N SER A 79 13.19 -5.20 -14.78
CA SER A 79 14.52 -4.70 -15.09
C SER A 79 15.09 -4.03 -13.84
N GLU A 80 16.40 -3.79 -13.81
CA GLU A 80 17.08 -3.21 -12.65
C GLU A 80 17.00 -1.68 -12.62
N ASN A 81 16.35 -1.05 -13.60
CA ASN A 81 16.29 0.40 -13.71
C ASN A 81 15.19 1.00 -12.82
N ILE A 82 15.35 2.30 -12.51
CA ILE A 82 14.36 3.05 -11.72
C ILE A 82 12.99 3.14 -12.42
N ALA A 83 12.95 2.99 -13.75
CA ALA A 83 11.71 3.01 -14.52
C ALA A 83 10.78 1.86 -14.10
N TYR A 84 11.32 0.66 -13.87
CA TYR A 84 10.54 -0.49 -13.40
C TYR A 84 9.98 -0.24 -12.00
N TYR A 85 10.80 0.23 -11.07
CA TYR A 85 10.35 0.62 -9.72
C TYR A 85 9.18 1.62 -9.76
N GLN A 86 9.30 2.68 -10.57
CA GLN A 86 8.25 3.69 -10.71
C GLN A 86 7.01 3.13 -11.43
N ALA A 87 7.19 2.27 -12.43
CA ALA A 87 6.08 1.61 -13.10
C ALA A 87 5.27 0.75 -12.13
N ILE A 88 5.94 0.00 -11.24
CA ILE A 88 5.26 -0.75 -10.20
C ILE A 88 4.52 0.18 -9.23
N LYS A 89 5.10 1.31 -8.81
CA LYS A 89 4.38 2.32 -8.01
C LYS A 89 3.11 2.81 -8.70
N ALA A 90 3.20 3.15 -9.98
CA ALA A 90 2.05 3.59 -10.76
C ALA A 90 0.97 2.51 -10.83
N LEU A 91 1.36 1.24 -11.02
CA LEU A 91 0.43 0.12 -11.01
C LEU A 91 -0.29 -0.01 -9.66
N THR A 92 0.43 0.11 -8.54
CA THR A 92 -0.17 0.03 -7.21
C THR A 92 -1.10 1.21 -6.93
N TRP A 93 -0.76 2.42 -7.38
CA TRP A 93 -1.66 3.58 -7.30
C TRP A 93 -2.96 3.36 -8.10
N LEU A 94 -2.87 2.72 -9.27
CA LEU A 94 -4.04 2.36 -10.07
C LEU A 94 -4.92 1.31 -9.37
N SER A 95 -4.32 0.33 -8.69
CA SER A 95 -5.07 -0.63 -7.87
C SER A 95 -5.78 0.05 -6.70
N TYR A 96 -5.11 0.99 -6.02
CA TYR A 96 -5.73 1.80 -4.98
C TYR A 96 -6.92 2.61 -5.54
N ALA A 97 -6.73 3.34 -6.64
CA ALA A 97 -7.81 4.08 -7.28
C ALA A 97 -9.00 3.20 -7.71
N ALA A 98 -8.73 1.99 -8.19
CA ALA A 98 -9.77 1.04 -8.56
C ALA A 98 -10.57 0.56 -7.34
N HIS A 99 -9.91 0.34 -6.21
CA HIS A 99 -10.57 -0.02 -4.95
C HIS A 99 -11.48 1.08 -4.46
N GLU A 100 -10.98 2.31 -4.34
CA GLU A 100 -11.81 3.46 -3.94
C GLU A 100 -13.01 3.66 -4.88
N GLY A 101 -12.80 3.41 -6.18
CA GLY A 101 -13.85 3.47 -7.18
C GLY A 101 -14.92 2.38 -7.00
N SER A 102 -14.53 1.17 -6.62
CA SER A 102 -15.48 0.07 -6.36
C SER A 102 -16.27 0.27 -5.08
N GLU A 103 -15.62 0.79 -4.03
CA GLU A 103 -16.28 1.14 -2.77
C GLU A 103 -17.17 2.39 -2.90
N LYS A 104 -17.03 3.14 -4.00
CA LYS A 104 -17.67 4.45 -4.21
C LYS A 104 -17.34 5.41 -3.06
N SER A 105 -16.09 5.37 -2.60
CA SER A 105 -15.63 6.25 -1.53
C SER A 105 -15.87 7.72 -1.89
N PRO A 106 -16.40 8.54 -0.97
CA PRO A 106 -16.57 9.97 -1.18
C PRO A 106 -15.27 10.76 -1.01
N SER A 107 -14.17 10.09 -0.60
CA SER A 107 -12.88 10.73 -0.33
C SER A 107 -12.19 11.23 -1.61
N SER A 108 -11.20 12.12 -1.46
CA SER A 108 -10.35 12.53 -2.59
C SER A 108 -9.29 11.48 -2.97
N ALA A 109 -9.16 10.39 -2.19
CA ALA A 109 -8.09 9.41 -2.32
C ALA A 109 -8.03 8.79 -3.72
N ARG A 110 -9.19 8.44 -4.30
CA ARG A 110 -9.27 7.93 -5.68
C ARG A 110 -8.64 8.88 -6.70
N THR A 111 -9.06 10.15 -6.65
CA THR A 111 -8.63 11.17 -7.62
C THR A 111 -7.14 11.44 -7.46
N GLU A 112 -6.64 11.52 -6.23
CA GLU A 112 -5.22 11.73 -5.96
C GLU A 112 -4.37 10.52 -6.36
N ALA A 113 -4.82 9.29 -6.10
CA ALA A 113 -4.14 8.08 -6.54
C ALA A 113 -4.05 8.00 -8.08
N LEU A 114 -5.14 8.31 -8.80
CA LEU A 114 -5.13 8.44 -10.26
C LEU A 114 -4.13 9.50 -10.74
N GLN A 115 -4.05 10.64 -10.05
CA GLN A 115 -3.13 11.71 -10.39
C GLN A 115 -1.67 11.29 -10.19
N GLN A 116 -1.34 10.57 -9.10
CA GLN A 116 -0.01 10.01 -8.88
C GLN A 116 0.38 9.00 -9.96
N ALA A 117 -0.52 8.05 -10.29
CA ALA A 117 -0.29 7.09 -11.35
C ALA A 117 -0.05 7.77 -12.71
N LYS A 118 -0.91 8.73 -13.06
CA LYS A 118 -0.81 9.49 -14.31
C LYS A 118 0.50 10.27 -14.40
N TYR A 119 0.90 10.95 -13.32
CA TYR A 119 2.14 11.70 -13.25
C TYR A 119 3.37 10.81 -13.54
N ILE A 120 3.40 9.61 -12.97
CA ILE A 120 4.47 8.64 -13.23
C ILE A 120 4.42 8.13 -14.68
N ILE A 121 3.24 7.74 -15.18
CA ILE A 121 3.07 7.23 -16.56
C ILE A 121 3.54 8.25 -17.59
N GLU A 122 3.15 9.52 -17.44
CA GLU A 122 3.57 10.58 -18.36
C GLU A 122 5.09 10.80 -18.34
N ALA A 123 5.72 10.68 -17.18
CA ALA A 123 7.18 10.76 -17.06
C ALA A 123 7.89 9.55 -17.70
N LEU A 124 7.33 8.35 -17.58
CA LEU A 124 7.83 7.14 -18.25
C LEU A 124 7.74 7.27 -19.79
N GLU A 125 6.61 7.76 -20.30
CA GLU A 125 6.38 7.99 -21.73
C GLU A 125 7.31 9.06 -22.32
N GLN A 126 7.65 10.08 -21.53
CA GLN A 126 8.56 11.15 -21.95
C GLN A 126 10.04 10.83 -21.72
N GLY A 127 10.37 9.67 -21.14
CA GLY A 127 11.75 9.29 -20.82
C GLY A 127 12.39 10.16 -19.73
N GLN A 128 11.61 10.72 -18.81
CA GLN A 128 12.07 11.67 -17.79
C GLN A 128 12.21 11.05 -16.39
N ILE A 129 12.02 9.72 -16.28
CA ILE A 129 11.90 9.04 -14.99
C ILE A 129 13.21 9.00 -14.17
N GLU A 130 14.37 9.16 -14.81
CA GLU A 130 15.67 9.21 -14.11
C GLU A 130 15.79 10.44 -13.19
N LYS A 131 14.99 11.48 -13.42
CA LYS A 131 14.98 12.71 -12.60
C LYS A 131 13.91 12.68 -11.51
N PHE A 132 13.09 11.62 -11.46
CA PHE A 132 12.02 11.51 -10.47
C PHE A 132 12.56 11.20 -9.08
N THR A 133 11.89 11.74 -8.07
CA THR A 133 12.17 11.38 -6.68
C THR A 133 11.75 9.94 -6.39
N LEU A 134 12.54 9.27 -5.55
CA LEU A 134 12.19 7.98 -4.95
C LEU A 134 11.26 8.11 -3.75
N THR A 135 11.00 9.34 -3.27
CA THR A 135 10.07 9.60 -2.18
C THR A 135 8.64 9.39 -2.64
N THR A 136 7.89 8.57 -1.92
CA THR A 136 6.45 8.37 -2.16
C THR A 136 5.66 9.56 -1.66
N ALA A 137 4.75 10.08 -2.48
CA ALA A 137 3.83 11.13 -2.06
C ALA A 137 2.85 10.58 -1.01
N ILE A 138 2.63 11.34 0.07
CA ILE A 138 1.57 11.08 1.04
C ILE A 138 0.33 11.84 0.57
N LEU A 139 -0.77 11.13 0.34
CA LEU A 139 -2.03 11.72 -0.12
C LEU A 139 -2.68 12.55 0.98
N SER A 140 -3.61 13.44 0.59
CA SER A 140 -4.25 14.34 1.53
C SER A 140 -5.02 13.58 2.63
N GLU A 141 -5.72 12.49 2.31
CA GLU A 141 -6.45 11.68 3.29
C GLU A 141 -5.57 10.66 4.03
N SER A 142 -4.26 10.66 3.76
CA SER A 142 -3.30 9.75 4.37
C SER A 142 -2.40 10.44 5.39
N SER A 143 -1.62 9.64 6.11
CA SER A 143 -0.57 10.10 7.01
C SER A 143 0.59 9.10 7.07
N VAL A 144 1.72 9.50 7.63
CA VAL A 144 2.87 8.59 7.79
C VAL A 144 2.68 7.73 9.05
N MET A 145 2.01 6.59 8.87
CA MET A 145 1.88 5.52 9.87
C MET A 145 2.93 4.42 9.65
N ARG A 146 3.18 3.61 10.68
CA ARG A 146 4.19 2.52 10.64
C ARG A 146 5.55 3.02 10.16
N ARG A 147 6.12 3.99 10.88
CA ARG A 147 7.41 4.62 10.56
C ARG A 147 8.57 3.62 10.51
N ASP A 148 8.46 2.52 11.23
CA ASP A 148 9.36 1.37 11.17
C ASP A 148 9.43 0.79 9.75
N LEU A 149 8.30 0.62 9.08
CA LEU A 149 8.24 0.11 7.70
C LEU A 149 8.77 1.11 6.69
N TRP A 150 8.41 2.40 6.85
CA TRP A 150 8.98 3.47 6.01
C TRP A 150 10.50 3.55 6.14
N ALA A 151 11.04 3.47 7.36
CA ALA A 151 12.48 3.49 7.57
C ALA A 151 13.18 2.30 6.91
N ASN A 152 12.58 1.11 6.96
CA ASN A 152 13.11 -0.08 6.29
C ASN A 152 13.08 0.07 4.76
N ALA A 153 11.99 0.58 4.19
CA ALA A 153 11.89 0.88 2.75
C ALA A 153 12.97 1.87 2.30
N GLU A 154 13.18 2.96 3.04
CA GLU A 154 14.23 3.95 2.74
C GLU A 154 15.65 3.34 2.83
N LEU A 155 15.90 2.47 3.80
CA LEU A 155 17.17 1.75 3.91
C LEU A 155 17.39 0.78 2.73
N LEU A 156 16.35 0.05 2.35
CA LEU A 156 16.38 -0.88 1.22
C LEU A 156 16.69 -0.17 -0.10
N LYS A 157 16.19 1.05 -0.31
CA LYS A 157 16.51 1.87 -1.50
C LYS A 157 17.98 2.28 -1.58
N GLN A 158 18.71 2.26 -0.47
CA GLN A 158 20.14 2.54 -0.41
C GLN A 158 20.99 1.27 -0.47
N ASN A 159 20.37 0.09 -0.42
CA ASN A 159 21.04 -1.19 -0.43
C ASN A 159 21.49 -1.56 -1.86
N GLU A 160 22.65 -2.22 -2.00
CA GLU A 160 23.14 -2.73 -3.29
C GLU A 160 22.16 -3.71 -3.94
N GLY A 161 21.39 -4.46 -3.14
CA GLY A 161 20.33 -5.37 -3.59
C GLY A 161 19.01 -4.69 -3.93
N PHE A 162 18.93 -3.35 -3.97
CA PHE A 162 17.71 -2.62 -4.28
C PHE A 162 17.08 -3.08 -5.60
N SER A 163 17.89 -3.25 -6.66
CA SER A 163 17.44 -3.66 -7.99
C SER A 163 16.62 -4.95 -7.98
N CYS A 164 17.00 -5.92 -7.16
CA CYS A 164 16.32 -7.20 -7.01
C CYS A 164 15.00 -7.12 -6.22
N ALA A 165 14.78 -6.06 -5.44
CA ALA A 165 13.63 -5.89 -4.55
C ALA A 165 12.71 -4.70 -4.95
N GLN A 166 12.97 -4.07 -6.10
CA GLN A 166 12.27 -2.86 -6.54
C GLN A 166 10.75 -2.99 -6.51
N ALA A 167 10.23 -4.12 -7.00
CA ALA A 167 8.79 -4.31 -7.11
C ALA A 167 8.10 -4.34 -5.74
N GLU A 168 8.65 -5.08 -4.79
CA GLU A 168 8.07 -5.22 -3.45
C GLU A 168 8.16 -3.90 -2.67
N ILE A 169 9.28 -3.19 -2.77
CA ILE A 169 9.46 -1.88 -2.10
C ILE A 169 8.47 -0.86 -2.66
N ALA A 170 8.35 -0.78 -3.99
CA ALA A 170 7.41 0.14 -4.66
C ALA A 170 5.96 -0.11 -4.21
N GLN A 171 5.54 -1.38 -4.18
CA GLN A 171 4.20 -1.76 -3.73
C GLN A 171 3.98 -1.43 -2.26
N ALA A 172 4.94 -1.80 -1.39
CA ALA A 172 4.84 -1.59 0.05
C ALA A 172 4.63 -0.12 0.38
N GLU A 173 5.40 0.77 -0.23
CA GLU A 173 5.29 2.20 0.03
C GLU A 173 3.92 2.77 -0.35
N VAL A 174 3.35 2.39 -1.50
CA VAL A 174 2.01 2.86 -1.90
C VAL A 174 0.93 2.25 -1.00
N ILE A 175 1.05 0.96 -0.65
CA ILE A 175 0.12 0.29 0.27
C ILE A 175 0.19 0.91 1.67
N LEU A 176 1.35 1.41 2.13
CA LEU A 176 1.43 2.15 3.40
C LEU A 176 0.62 3.44 3.36
N VAL A 177 0.64 4.17 2.23
CA VAL A 177 -0.18 5.38 2.06
C VAL A 177 -1.65 5.02 2.03
N TRP A 178 -2.02 3.97 1.30
CA TRP A 178 -3.40 3.47 1.24
C TRP A 178 -3.89 3.01 2.63
N ALA A 179 -3.13 2.16 3.31
CA ALA A 179 -3.47 1.67 4.65
C ALA A 179 -3.70 2.81 5.64
N ALA A 180 -2.86 3.85 5.60
CA ALA A 180 -3.01 5.00 6.48
C ALA A 180 -4.24 5.86 6.12
N ALA A 181 -4.62 5.95 4.84
CA ALA A 181 -5.84 6.62 4.43
C ALA A 181 -7.10 5.85 4.89
N GLU A 182 -7.15 4.53 4.67
CA GLU A 182 -8.22 3.67 5.20
C GLU A 182 -8.32 3.78 6.72
N HIS A 183 -7.18 3.88 7.40
CA HIS A 183 -7.16 4.06 8.84
C HIS A 183 -7.78 5.40 9.25
N CYS A 184 -7.44 6.47 8.54
CA CYS A 184 -7.99 7.79 8.81
C CYS A 184 -9.49 7.87 8.53
N GLU A 185 -9.98 7.18 7.50
CA GLU A 185 -11.39 7.22 7.08
C GLU A 185 -12.27 6.24 7.88
N LEU A 186 -11.87 4.97 7.93
CA LEU A 186 -12.71 3.86 8.41
C LEU A 186 -12.14 3.18 9.68
N GLY A 187 -10.93 3.55 10.10
CA GLY A 187 -10.30 3.07 11.31
C GLY A 187 -9.53 1.75 11.16
N TRP A 188 -9.00 1.28 12.30
CA TRP A 188 -7.97 0.25 12.32
C TRP A 188 -8.36 -1.08 11.65
N ARG A 189 -9.64 -1.49 11.73
CA ARG A 189 -10.10 -2.77 11.19
C ARG A 189 -9.98 -2.83 9.66
N HIS A 190 -10.24 -1.71 8.99
CA HIS A 190 -10.15 -1.60 7.52
C HIS A 190 -8.69 -1.50 7.06
N SER A 191 -7.85 -0.81 7.82
CA SER A 191 -6.43 -0.66 7.49
C SER A 191 -5.54 -1.88 7.78
N ARG A 192 -6.00 -2.80 8.64
CA ARG A 192 -5.14 -3.85 9.21
C ARG A 192 -4.50 -4.74 8.15
N GLU A 193 -5.31 -5.24 7.21
CA GLU A 193 -4.81 -6.17 6.18
C GLU A 193 -3.86 -5.47 5.21
N LEU A 194 -4.09 -4.18 4.91
CA LEU A 194 -3.16 -3.40 4.09
C LEU A 194 -1.82 -3.19 4.80
N PHE A 195 -1.82 -2.86 6.10
CA PHE A 195 -0.57 -2.77 6.87
C PHE A 195 0.18 -4.10 6.96
N LEU A 196 -0.54 -5.23 7.07
CA LEU A 196 0.08 -6.56 7.05
C LEU A 196 0.64 -6.91 5.66
N SER A 197 -0.06 -6.52 4.60
CA SER A 197 0.43 -6.68 3.23
C SER A 197 1.72 -5.88 2.99
N ALA A 198 1.75 -4.61 3.41
CA ALA A 198 2.95 -3.79 3.35
C ALA A 198 4.12 -4.39 4.15
N GLN A 199 3.88 -4.90 5.36
CA GLN A 199 4.89 -5.60 6.15
C GLN A 199 5.46 -6.79 5.38
N SER A 200 4.60 -7.66 4.86
CA SER A 200 5.02 -8.85 4.10
C SER A 200 5.89 -8.49 2.90
N LEU A 201 5.52 -7.43 2.17
CA LEU A 201 6.31 -6.93 1.04
C LEU A 201 7.69 -6.42 1.48
N ILE A 202 7.78 -5.69 2.61
CA ILE A 202 9.06 -5.25 3.16
C ILE A 202 9.92 -6.45 3.62
N ASP A 203 9.31 -7.47 4.22
CA ASP A 203 10.04 -8.69 4.62
C ASP A 203 10.58 -9.44 3.40
N GLN A 204 9.78 -9.58 2.34
CA GLN A 204 10.20 -10.14 1.06
C GLN A 204 11.31 -9.32 0.41
N SER A 205 11.21 -7.99 0.47
CA SER A 205 12.23 -7.08 -0.06
C SER A 205 13.58 -7.31 0.62
N ASN A 206 13.59 -7.48 1.94
CA ASN A 206 14.80 -7.78 2.71
C ASN A 206 15.44 -9.11 2.29
N LEU A 207 14.63 -10.16 2.10
CA LEU A 207 15.10 -11.45 1.62
C LEU A 207 15.70 -11.34 0.20
N LYS A 208 15.00 -10.68 -0.72
CA LYS A 208 15.44 -10.50 -2.11
C LYS A 208 16.71 -9.67 -2.21
N ALA A 209 16.78 -8.54 -1.50
CA ALA A 209 17.97 -7.68 -1.50
C ALA A 209 19.20 -8.44 -0.95
N SER A 210 19.02 -9.23 0.11
CA SER A 210 20.09 -10.06 0.68
C SER A 210 20.54 -11.17 -0.27
N ALA A 211 19.60 -11.84 -0.93
CA ALA A 211 19.91 -12.89 -1.91
C ALA A 211 20.63 -12.35 -3.15
N CYS A 212 20.26 -11.16 -3.61
CA CYS A 212 20.89 -10.46 -4.75
C CYS A 212 22.41 -10.33 -4.54
N LYS A 213 22.83 -9.96 -3.32
CA LYS A 213 24.24 -9.85 -2.93
C LYS A 213 25.00 -11.18 -2.99
N SER A 214 24.31 -12.31 -2.78
CA SER A 214 24.93 -13.64 -2.71
C SER A 214 25.21 -14.29 -4.07
N VAL A 215 24.67 -13.75 -5.17
CA VAL A 215 24.83 -14.33 -6.53
C VAL A 215 26.10 -13.84 -7.24
N ILE A 216 26.87 -12.94 -6.61
CA ILE A 216 28.17 -12.49 -7.11
C ILE A 216 29.28 -13.30 -6.42
N PHE A 217 29.50 -14.55 -6.85
CA PHE A 217 30.68 -15.34 -6.51
C PHE A 217 31.14 -16.19 -7.71
#